data_AF-F8NS58-F1
#
_entry.id   AF-F8NS58-F1
#
_cell.length_a   1.000
_cell.length_b   1.000
_cell.length_c   1.000
_cell.angle_alpha   90.00
_cell.angle_beta   90.00
_cell.angle_gamma   90.00
#
_symmetry.space_group_name_H-M   'P 1'
#
loop_
_entity.id
_entity.type
_entity.pdbx_description
1 polymer ?
#
loop_
_entity_poly.entity_id
_entity_poly.type
_entity_poly.pdbx_seq_one_letter_code
_entity_poly.pdbx_strand_id
1 'polypeptide(L)'
;PVSQKVIATAAVRVYHASFHASQNDWSPSKLKGILVFGRDRDSTGNGGNRPTDRGEHGLRVKEKYWFRLVDVKTDRVVWMFAIPEVFEYNKDKPFFHFFSGTTRRFGFCFDEDEEAALFYKTVTQRTRRHLVNKLPTSPKPKKNVKFNPKQPTPLKTSMISGPTPHSFVHVSHVGINNKGNIETSKNIGPAWAALIADLQG
;
A
#
# COMPACT_ATOMS: atom_id res chain seq x y z
N PRO A 1 -17.65 -1.30 -19.64
CA PRO A 1 -18.24 -1.68 -18.33
C PRO A 1 -17.14 -1.89 -17.29
N VAL A 2 -17.14 -1.11 -16.20
CA VAL A 2 -16.16 -1.28 -15.12
C VAL A 2 -16.48 -2.59 -14.40
N SER A 3 -15.57 -3.57 -14.48
CA SER A 3 -15.76 -4.85 -13.78
C SER A 3 -15.35 -4.67 -12.33
N GLN A 4 -16.33 -4.74 -11.42
CA GLN A 4 -16.08 -4.70 -9.97
C GLN A 4 -15.77 -6.10 -9.44
N LYS A 5 -14.82 -6.21 -8.52
CA LYS A 5 -14.50 -7.46 -7.83
C LYS A 5 -14.41 -7.24 -6.33
N VAL A 6 -15.20 -8.01 -5.58
CA VAL A 6 -15.05 -8.14 -4.12
C VAL A 6 -13.81 -8.98 -3.80
N ILE A 7 -13.04 -8.54 -2.81
CA ILE A 7 -11.78 -9.16 -2.41
C ILE A 7 -11.87 -9.72 -0.99
N ALA A 8 -12.45 -8.96 -0.07
CA ALA A 8 -12.67 -9.38 1.31
C ALA A 8 -13.94 -8.73 1.88
N THR A 9 -14.55 -9.40 2.84
CA THR A 9 -15.73 -8.93 3.58
C THR A 9 -15.55 -9.24 5.06
N ALA A 10 -16.08 -8.40 5.95
CA ALA A 10 -16.11 -8.66 7.39
C ALA A 10 -17.22 -7.84 8.06
N ALA A 11 -17.77 -8.31 9.18
CA ALA A 11 -18.71 -7.54 9.98
C ALA A 11 -17.98 -6.49 10.83
N VAL A 12 -18.41 -5.22 10.74
CA VAL A 12 -17.75 -4.11 11.46
C VAL A 12 -18.70 -3.04 11.98
N ARG A 13 -18.20 -2.30 12.98
CA ARG A 13 -18.69 -0.98 13.42
C ARG A 13 -17.66 0.09 13.04
N VAL A 14 -18.13 1.21 12.50
CA VAL A 14 -17.25 2.31 12.06
C VAL A 14 -17.14 3.38 13.15
N TYR A 15 -15.90 3.79 13.41
CA TYR A 15 -15.52 4.86 14.31
C TYR A 15 -14.81 5.96 13.51
N HIS A 16 -14.77 7.15 14.09
CA HIS A 16 -14.05 8.29 13.52
C HIS A 16 -13.37 9.10 14.63
N ALA A 17 -12.25 9.72 14.29
CA ALA A 17 -11.50 10.58 15.20
C ALA A 17 -10.93 11.77 14.43
N SER A 18 -10.71 12.90 15.12
CA SER A 18 -9.94 14.01 14.58
C SER A 18 -8.48 13.60 14.32
N PHE A 19 -7.80 14.30 13.43
CA PHE A 19 -6.36 14.09 13.19
C PHE A 19 -5.50 14.40 14.40
N HIS A 20 -5.87 15.47 15.14
CA HIS A 20 -5.16 15.91 16.34
C HIS A 20 -5.66 15.24 17.62
N ALA A 21 -6.64 14.35 17.50
CA ALA A 21 -7.16 13.62 18.64
C ALA A 21 -6.07 12.71 19.22
N SER A 22 -6.04 12.57 20.55
CA SER A 22 -5.15 11.60 21.20
C SER A 22 -5.46 10.19 20.67
N GLN A 23 -4.54 9.23 20.82
CA GLN A 23 -4.69 7.88 20.26
C GLN A 23 -5.99 7.16 20.70
N ASN A 24 -6.63 7.64 21.77
CA ASN A 24 -7.86 7.08 22.35
C ASN A 24 -9.16 7.86 22.05
N ASP A 25 -9.14 8.97 21.31
CA ASP A 25 -10.33 9.81 21.07
C ASP A 25 -11.19 9.32 19.89
N TRP A 26 -11.66 8.07 19.95
CA TRP A 26 -12.51 7.47 18.93
C TRP A 26 -14.00 7.68 19.24
N SER A 27 -14.70 8.35 18.33
CA SER A 27 -16.15 8.55 18.41
C SER A 27 -16.92 7.56 17.52
N PRO A 28 -18.04 6.97 17.99
CA PRO A 28 -18.85 6.07 17.19
C PRO A 28 -19.57 6.83 16.08
N SER A 29 -19.51 6.34 14.84
CA SER A 29 -20.24 6.95 13.71
C SER A 29 -21.71 6.49 13.62
N LYS A 30 -22.11 5.53 14.47
CA LYS A 30 -23.39 4.79 14.42
C LYS A 30 -23.58 3.91 13.17
N LEU A 31 -22.58 3.84 12.28
CA LEU A 31 -22.58 2.95 11.12
C LEU A 31 -22.08 1.56 11.53
N LYS A 32 -22.83 0.53 11.15
CA LYS A 32 -22.46 -0.88 11.32
C LYS A 32 -22.97 -1.70 10.15
N GLY A 33 -22.31 -2.81 9.86
CA GLY A 33 -22.72 -3.72 8.80
C GLY A 33 -21.55 -4.52 8.24
N ILE A 34 -21.69 -4.98 6.99
CA ILE A 34 -20.64 -5.74 6.30
C ILE A 34 -19.74 -4.77 5.55
N LEU A 35 -18.47 -4.70 5.96
CA LEU A 35 -17.43 -3.96 5.26
C LEU A 35 -16.92 -4.81 4.11
N VAL A 36 -17.03 -4.27 2.90
CA VAL A 36 -16.58 -4.87 1.66
C VAL A 36 -15.35 -4.13 1.18
N PHE A 37 -14.23 -4.85 1.05
CA PHE A 37 -13.04 -4.39 0.34
C PHE A 37 -13.10 -4.91 -1.10
N GLY A 38 -13.13 -3.98 -2.06
CA GLY A 38 -13.25 -4.29 -3.47
C GLY A 38 -12.28 -3.51 -4.34
N ARG A 39 -12.29 -3.85 -5.62
CA ARG A 39 -11.57 -3.11 -6.65
C ARG A 39 -12.39 -2.98 -7.92
N ASP A 40 -12.14 -1.89 -8.62
CA ASP A 40 -12.62 -1.62 -9.95
C ASP A 40 -11.51 -1.94 -10.96
N ARG A 41 -11.88 -2.65 -12.02
CA ARG A 41 -11.00 -2.92 -13.15
C ARG A 41 -11.48 -2.06 -14.32
N ASP A 42 -10.69 -1.05 -14.65
CA ASP A 42 -10.90 -0.27 -15.88
C ASP A 42 -10.70 -1.24 -17.06
N SER A 43 -11.78 -1.47 -17.81
CA SER A 43 -11.84 -2.42 -18.92
C SER A 43 -11.17 -1.91 -20.21
N THR A 44 -10.39 -0.84 -20.13
CA THR A 44 -9.74 -0.19 -21.28
C THR A 44 -8.45 -0.90 -21.75
N GLY A 45 -8.06 -2.01 -21.10
CA GLY A 45 -7.13 -2.97 -21.70
C GLY A 45 -7.87 -3.90 -22.65
N ASN A 46 -8.24 -3.40 -23.83
CA ASN A 46 -8.92 -4.17 -24.86
C ASN A 46 -8.09 -5.42 -25.20
N GLY A 47 -8.70 -6.60 -25.11
CA GLY A 47 -8.14 -7.80 -25.72
C GLY A 47 -8.21 -7.64 -27.23
N GLY A 48 -7.07 -7.40 -27.86
CA GLY A 48 -6.95 -7.29 -29.32
C GLY A 48 -5.57 -6.82 -29.71
N ASN A 49 -4.75 -7.73 -30.23
CA ASN A 49 -3.36 -7.59 -30.67
C ASN A 49 -2.30 -7.53 -29.56
N ARG A 50 -1.55 -8.63 -29.49
CA ARG A 50 -0.10 -8.57 -29.22
C ARG A 50 0.57 -8.00 -30.48
N PRO A 51 1.24 -6.85 -30.43
CA PRO A 51 2.49 -6.69 -31.14
C PRO A 51 3.60 -7.14 -30.18
N THR A 52 4.30 -8.19 -30.59
CA THR A 52 5.66 -8.43 -30.16
C THR A 52 6.50 -7.22 -30.58
N ASP A 53 6.67 -6.22 -29.72
CA ASP A 53 7.87 -5.39 -29.84
C ASP A 53 8.27 -4.71 -28.53
N ARG A 54 9.58 -4.59 -28.39
CA ARG A 54 10.27 -3.89 -27.30
C ARG A 54 10.00 -2.39 -27.45
N GLY A 55 9.31 -1.79 -26.49
CA GLY A 55 9.34 -0.34 -26.31
C GLY A 55 8.18 0.21 -25.49
N GLU A 56 8.52 1.03 -24.50
CA GLU A 56 7.67 2.08 -23.93
C GLU A 56 6.55 1.69 -22.94
N HIS A 57 6.92 1.73 -21.65
CA HIS A 57 6.07 1.82 -20.46
C HIS A 57 4.77 0.99 -20.45
N GLY A 58 4.92 -0.30 -20.10
CA GLY A 58 3.83 -1.16 -19.63
C GLY A 58 3.18 -0.62 -18.36
N LEU A 59 2.33 0.41 -18.49
CA LEU A 59 1.46 0.92 -17.45
C LEU A 59 0.42 -0.16 -17.13
N ARG A 60 0.77 -0.99 -16.15
CA ARG A 60 -0.14 -1.92 -15.49
C ARG A 60 -1.42 -1.14 -15.13
N VAL A 61 -2.57 -1.61 -15.63
CA VAL A 61 -3.90 -1.03 -15.41
C VAL A 61 -4.04 -0.58 -13.94
N LYS A 62 -4.33 0.72 -13.74
CA LYS A 62 -4.49 1.33 -12.42
C LYS A 62 -5.70 0.69 -11.73
N GLU A 63 -5.45 -0.24 -10.81
CA GLU A 63 -6.51 -0.85 -10.02
C GLU A 63 -6.98 0.18 -8.97
N LYS A 64 -8.26 0.55 -9.03
CA LYS A 64 -8.86 1.46 -8.04
C LYS A 64 -9.52 0.64 -6.95
N TYR A 65 -9.01 0.72 -5.73
CA TYR A 65 -9.57 0.00 -4.59
C TYR A 65 -10.59 0.86 -3.85
N TRP A 66 -11.52 0.21 -3.16
CA TRP A 66 -12.53 0.89 -2.36
C TRP A 66 -12.95 0.05 -1.16
N PHE A 67 -13.47 0.76 -0.15
CA PHE A 67 -14.28 0.18 0.91
C PHE A 67 -15.73 0.59 0.72
N ARG A 68 -16.66 -0.33 0.97
CA ARG A 68 -18.10 -0.05 1.06
C ARG A 68 -18.65 -0.74 2.29
N LEU A 69 -19.46 -0.05 3.08
CA LEU A 69 -20.19 -0.64 4.19
C LEU A 69 -21.63 -0.88 3.74
N VAL A 70 -22.08 -2.12 3.83
CA VAL A 70 -23.46 -2.54 3.53
C VAL A 70 -24.19 -2.72 4.85
N ASP A 71 -25.30 -2.01 5.05
CA ASP A 71 -26.16 -2.22 6.20
C ASP A 71 -26.97 -3.51 6.02
N VAL A 72 -26.83 -4.43 6.97
CA VAL A 72 -27.47 -5.76 6.96
C VAL A 72 -29.00 -5.67 6.96
N LYS A 73 -29.58 -4.60 7.53
CA LYS A 73 -31.05 -4.46 7.61
C LYS A 73 -31.67 -3.99 6.30
N THR A 74 -30.99 -3.08 5.60
CA THR A 74 -31.54 -2.41 4.41
C THR A 74 -30.94 -2.93 3.11
N ASP A 75 -29.88 -3.75 3.19
CA ASP A 75 -29.06 -4.24 2.07
C ASP A 75 -28.53 -3.11 1.16
N ARG A 76 -28.32 -1.93 1.76
CA ARG A 76 -27.85 -0.73 1.07
C ARG A 76 -26.43 -0.38 1.48
N VAL A 77 -25.67 0.18 0.53
CA VAL A 77 -24.38 0.78 0.82
C VAL A 77 -24.60 2.09 1.57
N VAL A 78 -24.25 2.11 2.86
CA VAL A 78 -24.42 3.27 3.75
C VAL A 78 -23.16 4.10 3.92
N TRP A 79 -22.00 3.57 3.52
CA TRP A 79 -20.74 4.29 3.55
C TRP A 79 -19.79 3.77 2.48
N MET A 80 -18.96 4.66 1.93
CA MET A 80 -17.98 4.31 0.92
C MET A 80 -16.72 5.15 1.10
N PHE A 81 -15.57 4.54 0.81
CA PHE A 81 -14.28 5.22 0.78
C PHE A 81 -13.46 4.72 -0.40
N ALA A 82 -13.05 5.63 -1.29
CA ALA A 82 -12.12 5.33 -2.36
C ALA A 82 -10.70 5.35 -1.81
N ILE A 83 -9.95 4.27 -2.03
CA ILE A 83 -8.60 4.14 -1.48
C ILE A 83 -7.62 4.91 -2.36
N PRO A 84 -6.89 5.90 -1.82
CA PRO A 84 -5.88 6.65 -2.56
C PRO A 84 -4.65 5.79 -2.90
N GLU A 85 -3.80 6.28 -3.80
CA GLU A 85 -2.57 5.60 -4.22
C GLU A 85 -1.58 5.44 -3.06
N VAL A 86 -1.43 6.49 -2.25
CA VAL A 86 -0.69 6.44 -0.99
C VAL A 86 -1.69 6.19 0.12
N PHE A 87 -1.77 4.95 0.58
CA PHE A 87 -2.71 4.51 1.60
C PHE A 87 -2.02 3.66 2.64
N GLU A 88 -2.15 4.05 3.90
CA GLU A 88 -1.64 3.32 5.05
C GLU A 88 -2.80 2.78 5.88
N TYR A 89 -2.79 1.47 6.10
CA TYR A 89 -3.77 0.77 6.91
C TYR A 89 -3.07 0.20 8.13
N ASN A 90 -3.50 0.62 9.32
CA ASN A 90 -2.88 0.30 10.59
C ASN A 90 -3.78 -0.61 11.42
N LYS A 91 -3.16 -1.45 12.24
CA LYS A 91 -3.82 -2.31 13.22
C LYS A 91 -3.39 -1.90 14.61
N ASP A 92 -4.31 -1.33 15.38
CA ASP A 92 -4.08 -0.95 16.79
C ASP A 92 -4.32 -2.14 17.71
N LYS A 93 -5.43 -2.86 17.49
CA LYS A 93 -5.84 -4.05 18.26
C LYS A 93 -6.24 -5.18 17.29
N PRO A 94 -6.30 -6.44 17.76
CA PRO A 94 -6.75 -7.56 16.92
C PRO A 94 -8.07 -7.30 16.18
N PHE A 95 -9.06 -6.72 16.87
CA PHE A 95 -10.35 -6.32 16.32
C PHE A 95 -10.42 -4.86 15.86
N PHE A 96 -9.37 -4.03 15.99
CA PHE A 96 -9.45 -2.61 15.69
C PHE A 96 -8.37 -2.14 14.71
N HIS A 97 -8.81 -1.83 13.49
CA HIS A 97 -7.97 -1.26 12.45
C HIS A 97 -8.35 0.18 12.18
N PHE A 98 -7.38 0.98 11.74
CA PHE A 98 -7.64 2.37 11.42
C PHE A 98 -6.80 2.85 10.24
N PHE A 99 -7.27 3.93 9.63
CA PHE A 99 -6.55 4.65 8.58
C PHE A 99 -6.91 6.13 8.60
N SER A 100 -6.06 6.93 7.99
CA SER A 100 -6.29 8.36 7.82
C SER A 100 -7.01 8.63 6.50
N GLY A 101 -8.17 9.28 6.57
CA GLY A 101 -8.83 9.86 5.40
C GLY A 101 -8.28 11.26 5.11
N THR A 102 -9.01 12.05 4.32
CA THR A 102 -8.62 13.43 3.97
C THR A 102 -8.92 14.43 5.09
N THR A 103 -10.02 14.23 5.83
CA THR A 103 -10.50 15.19 6.86
C THR A 103 -10.53 14.63 8.27
N ARG A 104 -10.47 13.30 8.42
CA ARG A 104 -10.53 12.60 9.71
C ARG A 104 -9.93 11.21 9.60
N ARG A 105 -9.63 10.60 10.75
CA ARG A 105 -9.28 9.18 10.84
C ARG A 105 -10.54 8.34 10.94
N PHE A 106 -10.50 7.16 10.33
CA PHE A 106 -11.56 6.16 10.39
C PHE A 106 -11.04 4.90 11.07
N GLY A 107 -11.86 4.32 11.92
CA GLY A 107 -11.60 3.08 12.62
C GLY A 107 -12.66 2.05 12.29
N PHE A 108 -12.25 0.81 12.11
CA PHE A 108 -13.12 -0.35 11.98
C PHE A 108 -12.92 -1.24 13.19
N CYS A 109 -14.01 -1.42 13.94
CA CYS A 109 -14.09 -2.41 15.01
C CYS A 109 -14.78 -3.65 14.43
N PHE A 110 -14.02 -4.72 14.27
CA PHE A 110 -14.49 -6.02 13.77
C PHE A 110 -15.18 -6.78 14.89
N ASP A 111 -16.16 -7.61 14.53
CA ASP A 111 -16.83 -8.47 15.51
C ASP A 111 -15.95 -9.70 15.83
N GLU A 112 -15.20 -10.22 14.86
CA GLU A 112 -14.28 -11.35 15.02
C GLU A 112 -12.81 -11.00 14.71
N ASP A 113 -11.90 -11.37 15.62
CA ASP A 113 -10.45 -11.14 15.51
C ASP A 113 -9.81 -11.89 14.32
N GLU A 114 -10.29 -13.09 14.02
CA GLU A 114 -9.77 -13.90 12.91
C GLU A 114 -10.10 -13.26 11.55
N GLU A 115 -11.33 -12.79 11.38
CA GLU A 115 -11.74 -12.04 10.18
C GLU A 115 -10.94 -10.76 10.05
N ALA A 116 -10.75 -10.03 11.15
CA ALA A 116 -9.93 -8.83 11.18
C ALA A 116 -8.50 -9.12 10.68
N ALA A 117 -7.85 -10.16 11.21
CA ALA A 117 -6.50 -10.53 10.80
C ALA A 117 -6.40 -10.83 9.29
N LEU A 118 -7.35 -11.59 8.74
CA LEU A 118 -7.44 -11.89 7.31
C LEU A 118 -7.70 -10.64 6.47
N PHE A 119 -8.58 -9.77 6.93
CA PHE A 119 -8.91 -8.52 6.27
C PHE A 119 -7.70 -7.58 6.19
N TYR A 120 -6.99 -7.39 7.31
CA TYR A 120 -5.78 -6.58 7.38
C TYR A 120 -4.70 -7.08 6.42
N LYS A 121 -4.43 -8.38 6.42
CA LYS A 121 -3.45 -9.00 5.51
C LYS A 121 -3.83 -8.76 4.04
N THR A 122 -5.11 -8.92 3.72
CA THR A 122 -5.60 -8.77 2.35
C THR A 122 -5.51 -7.32 1.86
N VAL A 123 -5.94 -6.36 2.68
CA VAL A 123 -5.86 -4.93 2.36
C VAL A 123 -4.41 -4.53 2.16
N THR A 124 -3.55 -4.76 3.16
CA THR A 124 -2.13 -4.35 3.10
C THR A 124 -1.37 -4.99 1.95
N GLN A 125 -1.61 -6.28 1.65
CA GLN A 125 -0.96 -6.95 0.52
C GLN A 125 -1.38 -6.35 -0.83
N ARG A 126 -2.63 -5.90 -0.97
CA ARG A 126 -3.17 -5.35 -2.22
C ARG A 126 -2.79 -3.89 -2.42
N THR A 127 -2.86 -3.09 -1.37
CA THR A 127 -2.58 -1.65 -1.45
C THR A 127 -1.07 -1.37 -1.49
N ARG A 128 -0.23 -2.10 -0.74
CA ARG A 128 1.24 -1.91 -0.78
C ARG A 128 1.86 -2.26 -2.13
N ARG A 129 1.30 -3.22 -2.87
CA ARG A 129 1.79 -3.58 -4.22
C ARG A 129 1.69 -2.43 -5.22
N HIS A 130 0.88 -1.40 -4.97
CA HIS A 130 0.84 -0.20 -5.81
C HIS A 130 1.97 0.78 -5.48
N LEU A 131 2.47 0.79 -4.25
CA LEU A 131 3.58 1.64 -3.84
C LEU A 131 4.94 1.12 -4.34
N VAL A 132 5.13 -0.21 -4.35
CA VAL A 132 6.43 -0.84 -4.67
C VAL A 132 6.68 -0.98 -6.19
N ASN A 133 5.66 -0.83 -7.04
CA ASN A 133 5.83 -0.92 -8.50
C ASN A 133 6.54 0.30 -9.13
N LYS A 134 7.00 1.29 -8.33
CA LYS A 134 7.80 2.41 -8.82
C LYS A 134 9.32 2.20 -8.76
N LEU A 135 9.81 1.05 -8.28
CA LEU A 135 11.22 0.68 -8.45
C LEU A 135 11.33 -0.43 -9.51
N PRO A 136 12.18 -0.27 -10.55
CA PRO A 136 12.44 -1.32 -11.52
C PRO A 136 13.07 -2.50 -10.77
N THR A 137 12.26 -3.53 -10.50
CA THR A 137 12.79 -4.79 -10.01
C THR A 137 13.52 -5.41 -11.19
N SER A 138 14.84 -5.56 -11.03
CA SER A 138 15.73 -6.17 -12.00
C SER A 138 15.16 -7.48 -12.57
N PRO A 139 15.33 -7.75 -13.89
CA PRO A 139 14.73 -8.92 -14.52
C PRO A 139 15.33 -10.18 -13.91
N LYS A 140 14.48 -11.02 -13.29
CA LYS A 140 14.87 -12.37 -12.87
C LYS A 140 15.30 -13.15 -14.13
N PRO A 141 16.47 -13.81 -14.12
CA PRO A 141 16.90 -14.61 -15.27
C PRO A 141 15.95 -15.79 -15.45
N LYS A 142 15.44 -15.95 -16.68
CA LYS A 142 14.70 -17.15 -17.09
C LYS A 142 15.68 -18.33 -17.09
N LYS A 143 15.60 -19.21 -16.09
CA LYS A 143 16.19 -20.55 -16.17
C LYS A 143 15.09 -21.56 -16.46
N ASN A 144 15.07 -22.01 -17.73
CA ASN A 144 14.50 -23.28 -18.13
C ASN A 144 15.25 -24.39 -17.40
N VAL A 145 14.69 -24.93 -16.31
CA VAL A 145 15.01 -26.28 -15.85
C VAL A 145 13.75 -26.85 -15.19
N LYS A 146 13.27 -27.98 -15.71
CA LYS A 146 12.23 -28.79 -15.06
C LYS A 146 12.82 -29.32 -13.74
N PHE A 147 12.37 -28.81 -12.60
CA PHE A 147 12.70 -29.38 -11.30
C PHE A 147 11.43 -29.52 -10.46
N ASN A 148 11.20 -30.73 -9.98
CA ASN A 148 10.03 -31.15 -9.23
C ASN A 148 9.97 -30.39 -7.88
N PRO A 149 8.84 -29.79 -7.46
CA PRO A 149 8.82 -28.91 -6.30
C PRO A 149 8.71 -29.72 -5.00
N LYS A 150 9.82 -29.90 -4.28
CA LYS A 150 9.77 -30.11 -2.83
C LYS A 150 9.67 -28.74 -2.15
N GLN A 151 8.78 -28.67 -1.15
CA GLN A 151 8.36 -27.43 -0.51
C GLN A 151 9.53 -26.55 -0.02
N PRO A 152 9.40 -25.22 -0.08
CA PRO A 152 10.45 -24.32 0.41
C PRO A 152 10.59 -24.48 1.93
N THR A 153 11.76 -24.91 2.38
CA THR A 153 12.09 -24.90 3.80
C THR A 153 12.16 -23.46 4.31
N PRO A 154 11.72 -23.20 5.55
CA PRO A 154 11.82 -21.88 6.15
C PRO A 154 13.29 -21.45 6.22
N LEU A 155 13.56 -20.22 5.75
CA LEU A 155 14.89 -19.61 5.78
C LEU A 155 15.38 -19.54 7.23
N LYS A 156 16.46 -20.25 7.55
CA LYS A 156 17.11 -20.17 8.86
C LYS A 156 17.95 -18.91 8.92
N THR A 157 17.99 -18.25 10.08
CA THR A 157 18.80 -17.03 10.32
C THR A 157 20.27 -17.20 9.94
N SER A 158 20.82 -18.41 10.06
CA SER A 158 22.18 -18.77 9.64
C SER A 158 22.43 -18.71 8.14
N MET A 159 21.38 -18.56 7.31
CA MET A 159 21.47 -18.37 5.87
C MET A 159 21.49 -16.88 5.47
N ILE A 160 21.30 -15.96 6.42
CA ILE A 160 21.43 -14.53 6.19
C ILE A 160 22.90 -14.17 6.44
N SER A 161 23.73 -14.21 5.39
CA SER A 161 25.09 -13.71 5.48
C SER A 161 25.10 -12.19 5.63
N GLY A 162 26.11 -11.66 6.32
CA GLY A 162 26.37 -10.23 6.35
C GLY A 162 26.62 -9.64 4.95
N PRO A 163 26.53 -8.31 4.80
CA PRO A 163 26.89 -7.66 3.56
C PRO A 163 28.34 -8.02 3.18
N THR A 164 28.61 -8.14 1.89
CA THR A 164 29.97 -8.40 1.42
C THR A 164 30.93 -7.32 1.97
N PRO A 165 32.12 -7.70 2.48
CA PRO A 165 33.09 -6.71 2.95
C PRO A 165 33.33 -5.65 1.87
N HIS A 166 33.28 -4.37 2.24
CA HIS A 166 33.41 -3.22 1.34
C HIS A 166 32.23 -2.96 0.38
N SER A 167 31.07 -3.58 0.58
CA SER A 167 29.85 -3.29 -0.22
C SER A 167 29.02 -2.10 0.28
N PHE A 168 29.40 -1.48 1.40
CA PHE A 168 28.71 -0.31 1.90
C PHE A 168 29.02 0.90 1.01
N VAL A 169 28.00 1.41 0.33
CA VAL A 169 28.09 2.59 -0.52
C VAL A 169 27.30 3.71 0.14
N HIS A 170 27.97 4.82 0.43
CA HIS A 170 27.31 6.03 0.92
C HIS A 170 26.45 6.62 -0.22
N VAL A 171 25.13 6.45 -0.11
CA VAL A 171 24.17 6.77 -1.19
C VAL A 171 24.03 8.28 -1.37
N SER A 172 23.56 9.00 -0.35
CA SER A 172 23.44 10.46 -0.38
C SER A 172 23.01 11.00 0.99
N HIS A 173 23.46 12.21 1.33
CA HIS A 173 23.07 12.96 2.53
C HIS A 173 22.74 14.42 2.17
N VAL A 174 21.74 14.97 2.85
CA VAL A 174 21.39 16.40 2.88
C VAL A 174 21.29 16.82 4.35
N GLY A 175 21.99 17.88 4.72
CA GLY A 175 22.07 18.39 6.09
C GLY A 175 22.00 19.90 6.15
N ILE A 176 22.01 20.45 7.35
CA ILE A 176 22.14 21.89 7.59
C ILE A 176 23.44 22.10 8.34
N ASN A 177 24.34 22.91 7.77
CA ASN A 177 25.62 23.21 8.41
C ASN A 177 25.44 24.19 9.59
N ASN A 178 26.49 24.39 10.39
CA ASN A 178 26.47 25.32 11.53
C ASN A 178 26.21 26.80 11.15
N LYS A 179 26.18 27.13 9.86
CA LYS A 179 25.86 28.46 9.32
C LYS A 179 24.42 28.56 8.81
N GLY A 180 23.61 27.51 8.96
CA GLY A 180 22.21 27.45 8.52
C GLY A 180 22.02 27.13 7.04
N ASN A 181 23.10 26.88 6.29
CA ASN A 181 23.00 26.57 4.86
C ASN A 181 22.83 25.06 4.65
N ILE A 182 22.05 24.70 3.62
CA ILE A 182 21.84 23.31 3.22
C ILE A 182 23.14 22.77 2.63
N GLU A 183 23.70 21.72 3.24
CA GLU A 183 24.86 20.99 2.75
C GLU A 183 24.43 19.67 2.09
N THR A 184 25.09 19.33 0.98
CA THR A 184 24.73 18.18 0.16
C THR A 184 25.94 17.30 -0.13
N SER A 185 25.76 15.98 -0.05
CA SER A 185 26.77 15.02 -0.51
C SER A 185 26.89 15.03 -2.04
N LYS A 186 28.07 14.68 -2.57
CA LYS A 186 28.35 14.69 -4.03
C LYS A 186 27.48 13.73 -4.87
N ASN A 187 26.81 12.77 -4.25
CA ASN A 187 26.07 11.70 -4.95
C ASN A 187 24.56 11.97 -5.09
N ILE A 188 24.11 13.21 -4.90
CA ILE A 188 22.70 13.56 -5.09
C ILE A 188 22.34 13.55 -6.57
N GLY A 189 21.20 12.94 -6.90
CA GLY A 189 20.71 12.89 -8.28
C GLY A 189 20.36 14.28 -8.84
N PRO A 190 20.47 14.50 -10.16
CA PRO A 190 20.30 15.83 -10.78
C PRO A 190 18.96 16.52 -10.45
N ALA A 191 17.86 15.76 -10.36
CA ALA A 191 16.54 16.30 -10.02
C ALA A 191 16.47 16.82 -8.58
N TRP A 192 17.14 16.15 -7.64
CA TRP A 192 17.22 16.58 -6.24
C TRP A 192 18.15 17.78 -6.07
N ALA A 193 19.26 17.84 -6.83
CA ALA A 193 20.15 18.99 -6.84
C ALA A 193 19.42 20.26 -7.33
N ALA A 194 18.58 20.15 -8.37
CA ALA A 194 17.78 21.26 -8.88
C ALA A 194 16.77 21.78 -7.83
N LEU A 195 16.10 20.88 -7.12
CA LEU A 195 15.18 21.25 -6.03
C LEU A 195 15.90 21.94 -4.87
N ILE A 196 17.11 21.47 -4.50
CA ILE A 196 17.87 22.08 -3.41
C ILE A 196 18.39 23.47 -3.80
N ALA A 197 18.78 23.66 -5.06
CA ALA A 197 19.17 24.97 -5.58
C ALA A 197 18.01 25.97 -5.54
N ASP A 198 16.80 25.56 -5.94
CA ASP A 198 15.58 26.38 -5.86
C ASP A 198 15.25 26.81 -4.41
N LEU A 199 15.52 25.93 -3.44
CA LEU A 199 15.33 26.22 -2.01
C LEU A 199 16.39 27.16 -1.42
N GLN A 200 17.52 27.36 -2.10
CA GLN A 200 18.63 28.19 -1.62
C GLN A 200 18.57 29.65 -2.12
N GLY A 201 17.71 29.94 -3.12
CA GLY A 201 17.53 31.28 -3.69
C GLY A 201 18.52 31.61 -4.79
#